data_AF-X1JRA8-F1
#
_entry.id   AF-X1JRA8-F1
#
_cell.length_a   1.000
_cell.length_b   1.000
_cell.length_c   1.000
_cell.angle_alpha   90.00
_cell.angle_beta   90.00
_cell.angle_gamma   90.00
#
_symmetry.space_group_name_H-M   'P 1'
#
loop_
_entity.id
_entity.type
_entity.pdbx_description
1 polymer ?
#
loop_
_entity_poly.entity_id
_entity_poly.type
_entity_poly.pdbx_seq_one_letter_code
_entity_poly.pdbx_strand_id
1 'polypeptide(L)' 'EPDWIPEKSLVSKAASLLQQTTGFSKGATIEVSKRIPLVSGLGGDSSDAAATLRGLNKLWGLGLSQGELLELAA' A
#
# COMPACT_ATOMS: atom_id res chain seq x y z
N GLU A 1 -15.29 -16.67 -6.35
CA GLU A 1 -13.88 -16.35 -6.71
C GLU A 1 -13.42 -15.23 -5.80
N PRO A 2 -12.14 -15.05 -5.45
CA PRO A 2 -11.79 -13.86 -4.67
C PRO A 2 -11.89 -12.67 -5.62
N ASP A 3 -12.83 -11.76 -5.37
CA ASP A 3 -13.03 -10.51 -6.12
C ASP A 3 -11.85 -9.52 -5.98
N TRP A 4 -10.71 -9.96 -5.42
CA TRP A 4 -9.51 -9.17 -5.20
C TRP A 4 -8.46 -9.47 -6.26
N ILE A 5 -8.06 -8.43 -7.00
CA ILE A 5 -7.00 -8.51 -8.01
C ILE A 5 -5.83 -7.65 -7.50
N PRO A 6 -4.67 -8.24 -7.17
CA PRO A 6 -3.53 -7.52 -6.61
C PRO A 6 -3.15 -6.28 -7.43
N GLU A 7 -3.09 -6.40 -8.76
CA GLU A 7 -2.67 -5.34 -9.68
C GLU A 7 -3.64 -4.15 -9.70
N LYS A 8 -4.89 -4.37 -9.29
CA LYS A 8 -5.93 -3.33 -9.22
C LYS A 8 -6.15 -2.80 -7.80
N SER A 9 -5.51 -3.41 -6.80
CA SER A 9 -5.65 -3.04 -5.39
C SER A 9 -5.01 -1.70 -5.05
N LEU A 10 -5.48 -1.05 -3.99
CA LEU A 10 -4.85 0.14 -3.42
C LEU A 10 -3.44 -0.15 -2.89
N VAL A 11 -3.13 -1.39 -2.50
CA VAL A 11 -1.78 -1.82 -2.11
C VAL A 11 -0.78 -1.61 -3.24
N SER A 12 -1.07 -2.12 -4.44
CA SER A 12 -0.18 -1.97 -5.61
C SER A 12 -0.05 -0.52 -6.05
N LYS A 13 -1.14 0.26 -5.96
CA LYS A 13 -1.11 1.69 -6.25
C LYS A 13 -0.25 2.45 -5.25
N ALA A 14 -0.40 2.17 -3.96
CA ALA A 14 0.38 2.79 -2.90
C ALA A 14 1.89 2.50 -3.03
N ALA A 15 2.25 1.24 -3.29
CA ALA A 15 3.64 0.85 -3.52
C ALA A 15 4.24 1.57 -4.74
N SER A 16 3.48 1.63 -5.85
CA SER A 16 3.92 2.31 -7.08
C SER A 16 4.07 3.82 -6.88
N LEU A 17 3.12 4.45 -6.19
CA LEU A 17 3.16 5.87 -5.89
C LEU A 17 4.36 6.21 -5.02
N LEU A 18 4.59 5.47 -3.94
CA LEU A 18 5.74 5.68 -3.06
C LEU A 18 7.06 5.54 -3.83
N GLN A 19 7.15 4.55 -4.73
CA GLN A 19 8.31 4.35 -5.58
C GLN A 19 8.55 5.57 -6.50
N GLN A 20 7.50 6.06 -7.16
CA GLN A 20 7.57 7.22 -8.04
C GLN A 20 7.93 8.50 -7.29
N THR A 21 7.33 8.74 -6.13
CA THR A 21 7.58 9.94 -5.32
C THR A 21 9.00 9.98 -4.76
N THR A 22 9.55 8.84 -4.35
CA THR A 22 10.88 8.78 -3.71
C THR A 22 12.01 8.49 -4.68
N GLY A 23 11.70 8.09 -5.93
CA GLY A 23 12.70 7.64 -6.90
C GLY A 23 13.39 6.33 -6.52
N PHE A 24 12.84 5.57 -5.55
CA PHE A 24 13.46 4.34 -5.09
C PHE A 24 13.40 3.26 -6.17
N SER A 25 14.55 2.71 -6.55
CA SER A 25 14.64 1.85 -7.75
C SER A 25 14.47 0.35 -7.50
N LYS A 26 14.41 -0.08 -6.24
CA LYS A 26 14.22 -1.50 -5.90
C LYS A 26 12.74 -1.81 -5.68
N GLY A 27 12.39 -3.08 -5.86
CA GLY A 27 11.05 -3.60 -5.57
C GLY A 27 10.92 -4.19 -4.16
N ALA A 28 9.71 -4.67 -3.86
CA ALA A 28 9.41 -5.48 -2.69
C ALA A 28 8.37 -6.54 -3.06
N THR A 29 8.43 -7.70 -2.40
CA THR A 29 7.34 -8.68 -2.46
C THR A 29 6.33 -8.35 -1.37
N ILE A 30 5.07 -8.16 -1.74
CA ILE A 30 3.99 -7.84 -0.82
C ILE A 30 3.02 -9.01 -0.80
N GLU A 31 2.79 -9.57 0.39
CA GLU A 31 1.81 -10.61 0.61
C GLU A 31 0.65 -10.04 1.43
N VAL A 32 -0.57 -10.17 0.91
CA VAL A 32 -1.80 -9.67 1.56
C VAL A 32 -2.68 -10.85 1.93
N SER A 33 -2.76 -11.16 3.21
CA SER A 33 -3.66 -12.20 3.73
C SER A 33 -5.05 -11.61 4.03
N LYS A 34 -5.98 -11.68 3.08
CA LYS A 34 -7.36 -11.20 3.28
C LYS A 34 -8.13 -12.17 4.18
N ARG A 35 -8.33 -11.80 5.45
CA ARG A 35 -9.20 -12.54 6.40
C ARG A 35 -10.65 -12.07 6.39
N ILE A 36 -10.86 -10.84 5.92
CA ILE A 36 -12.20 -10.24 5.78
C ILE A 36 -12.54 -10.27 4.28
N PRO A 37 -13.66 -10.90 3.88
CA PRO A 37 -14.11 -10.89 2.50
C PRO A 37 -14.33 -9.46 2.00
N LEU A 38 -14.11 -9.22 0.71
CA LEU A 38 -14.46 -7.96 0.07
C LEU A 38 -15.98 -7.87 -0.04
N VAL A 39 -16.62 -7.42 1.03
CA VAL A 39 -18.04 -7.05 1.01
C VAL A 39 -18.09 -5.53 1.02
N SER A 40 -18.68 -4.98 -0.04
CA SER A 40 -18.84 -3.56 -0.37
C SER A 40 -18.88 -2.62 0.86
N GLY A 41 -17.90 -1.71 0.96
CA GLY A 41 -17.99 -0.52 1.83
C GLY A 41 -17.15 -0.47 3.13
N LEU A 42 -16.41 -1.53 3.51
CA LEU A 42 -15.77 -1.63 4.83
C LEU A 42 -14.23 -1.43 4.86
N GLY A 43 -13.67 -0.47 4.13
CA GLY A 43 -12.33 0.10 4.42
C GLY A 43 -11.11 -0.85 4.45
N GLY A 44 -11.25 -2.10 4.00
CA GLY A 44 -10.18 -3.10 4.10
C GLY A 44 -9.00 -2.80 3.17
N ASP A 45 -9.28 -2.36 1.94
CA ASP A 45 -8.23 -2.11 0.94
C ASP A 45 -7.42 -0.83 1.25
N SER A 46 -8.05 0.19 1.87
CA SER A 46 -7.35 1.41 2.29
C SER A 46 -6.44 1.17 3.50
N SER A 47 -6.88 0.31 4.43
CA SER A 47 -6.06 -0.08 5.59
C SER A 47 -4.80 -0.84 5.16
N ASP A 48 -4.95 -1.76 4.19
CA ASP A 48 -3.83 -2.52 3.63
C ASP A 48 -2.86 -1.61 2.86
N ALA A 49 -3.37 -0.62 2.13
CA ALA A 49 -2.55 0.40 1.44
C ALA A 49 -1.75 1.27 2.42
N ALA A 50 -2.39 1.74 3.50
CA ALA A 50 -1.70 2.52 4.55
C ALA A 50 -0.62 1.68 5.26
N ALA A 51 -0.89 0.41 5.53
CA ALA A 51 0.10 -0.52 6.08
C ALA A 51 1.27 -0.72 5.11
N THR A 52 0.99 -0.81 3.81
CA THR A 52 2.00 -0.92 2.75
C THR A 52 2.91 0.30 2.71
N LEU A 53 2.36 1.52 2.68
CA LEU A 53 3.16 2.75 2.70
C LEU A 53 4.10 2.81 3.90
N ARG A 54 3.58 2.52 5.10
CA ARG A 54 4.37 2.49 6.33
C ARG A 54 5.46 1.42 6.30
N GLY A 55 5.12 0.21 5.84
CA GLY A 55 6.03 -0.92 5.74
C GLY A 55 7.17 -0.63 4.78
N LEU A 56 6.87 -0.13 3.58
CA LEU A 56 7.86 0.21 2.56
C LEU A 56 8.71 1.41 2.97
N ASN A 57 8.14 2.46 3.56
CA ASN A 57 8.90 3.58 4.10
C ASN A 57 9.98 3.11 5.10
N LYS A 58 9.62 2.14 5.97
CA LYS A 58 10.57 1.54 6.91
C LYS A 58 11.56 0.60 6.23
N LEU A 59 11.09 -0.27 5.34
CA LEU A 59 11.92 -1.27 4.65
C LEU A 59 12.97 -0.63 3.74
N TRP A 60 12.60 0.45 3.06
CA TRP A 60 13.46 1.20 2.13
C TRP A 60 14.22 2.33 2.82
N GLY A 61 13.93 2.62 4.09
CA GLY A 61 14.62 3.65 4.88
C GLY A 61 14.42 5.07 4.33
N LEU A 62 13.22 5.38 3.82
CA LEU A 62 12.95 6.64 3.12
C LEU A 62 12.81 7.84 4.08
N GLY A 63 12.55 7.58 5.37
CA GLY A 63 12.50 8.62 6.40
C GLY A 63 11.27 9.54 6.32
N LEU A 64 10.24 9.17 5.56
CA LEU A 64 9.02 9.98 5.44
C LEU A 64 8.26 10.02 6.77
N SER A 65 7.77 11.21 7.11
CA SER A 65 6.89 11.45 8.24
C SER A 65 5.49 10.87 8.03
N GLN A 66 4.71 10.75 9.10
CA GLN A 66 3.32 10.31 8.99
C GLN A 66 2.48 11.25 8.12
N GLY A 67 2.74 12.55 8.16
CA GLY A 67 2.05 13.54 7.32
C GLY A 67 2.32 13.31 5.84
N GLU A 68 3.60 13.12 5.46
CA GLU A 68 3.97 12.80 4.07
C GLU A 68 3.35 11.49 3.58
N LEU A 69 3.27 10.47 4.45
CA LEU A 69 2.58 9.23 4.09
C LEU A 69 1.07 9.39 3.95
N LEU A 70 0.44 10.31 4.70
CA LEU A 70 -0.98 10.61 4.58
C LEU A 70 -1.30 11.35 3.28
N GLU A 71 -0.45 12.29 2.87
CA GLU A 71 -0.58 12.98 1.57
C GLU A 71 -0.51 11.99 0.40
N LEU A 72 0.25 10.90 0.52
CA LEU A 72 0.30 9.83 -0.47
C LEU A 72 -0.90 8.86 -0.39
N ALA A 73 -1.68 8.89 0.69
CA ALA A 73 -2.81 8.00 0.91
C ALA A 73 -4.18 8.65 0.62
N ALA A 74 -4.20 9.95 0.32
CA ALA A 74 -5.39 10.74 -0.01
C ALA A 74 -5.88 10.48 -1.45
#